data_AF-A0AAW5HLN5-F1
#
_entry.id   AF-A0AAW5HLN5-F1
#
_cell.length_a   1.000
_cell.length_b   1.000
_cell.length_c   1.000
_cell.angle_alpha   90.00
_cell.angle_beta   90.00
_cell.angle_gamma   90.00
#
_symmetry.space_group_name_H-M   'P 1'
#
loop_
_entity.id
_entity.type
_entity.pdbx_description
1 polymer ?
#
loop_
_entity_poly.entity_id
_entity_poly.type
_entity_poly.pdbx_seq_one_letter_code
_entity_poly.pdbx_strand_id
1 'polypeptide(L)'
;MRIIRTARNVSGREAILQSKTQSRVMTSGDWLTWPELNALLPALAEQLSDGAPDRYVDGAIFSINYEGVEYFPRYAIEARTLAVAAQGIQRVIAVLVTRMSGWGMALWFESSNSYLGGKLPKDVISSDPDSVVIAAREEIDGVSHG
;
A
#
# COMPACT_ATOMS: atom_id res chain seq x y z
N MET A 1 -52.20 -5.44 -4.05
CA MET A 1 -51.55 -4.12 -3.86
C MET A 1 -50.07 -4.39 -3.54
N ARG A 2 -49.15 -4.28 -4.53
CA ARG A 2 -48.00 -3.33 -4.58
C ARG A 2 -47.09 -3.38 -3.31
N ILE A 3 -45.75 -3.57 -3.33
CA ILE A 3 -44.66 -3.20 -4.29
C ILE A 3 -43.42 -4.14 -4.08
N ILE A 4 -42.57 -4.26 -5.13
CA ILE A 4 -41.30 -5.04 -5.22
C ILE A 4 -40.07 -4.08 -5.14
N ARG A 5 -38.88 -4.64 -4.80
CA ARG A 5 -37.46 -4.22 -5.14
C ARG A 5 -36.79 -3.32 -4.07
N THR A 6 -35.49 -3.39 -3.69
CA THR A 6 -34.23 -3.84 -4.31
C THR A 6 -33.17 -4.02 -3.20
N ALA A 7 -32.54 -5.18 -3.02
CA ALA A 7 -31.38 -5.31 -2.10
C ALA A 7 -30.30 -6.31 -2.57
N ARG A 8 -30.30 -6.70 -3.85
CA ARG A 8 -29.45 -7.80 -4.36
C ARG A 8 -28.50 -7.45 -5.51
N ASN A 9 -28.23 -6.17 -5.76
CA ASN A 9 -27.43 -5.73 -6.91
C ASN A 9 -26.26 -4.78 -6.55
N VAL A 10 -26.03 -4.51 -5.26
CA VAL A 10 -24.97 -3.61 -4.78
C VAL A 10 -23.66 -4.39 -4.60
N SER A 11 -23.68 -5.52 -3.90
CA SER A 11 -22.51 -6.37 -3.65
C SER A 11 -21.80 -6.87 -4.93
N GLY A 12 -22.54 -7.21 -5.98
CA GLY A 12 -21.93 -7.63 -7.26
C GLY A 12 -21.25 -6.48 -8.01
N ARG A 13 -21.80 -5.26 -7.93
CA ARG A 13 -21.18 -4.07 -8.53
C ARG A 13 -19.96 -3.62 -7.74
N GLU A 14 -20.04 -3.66 -6.42
CA GLU A 14 -18.90 -3.39 -5.53
C GLU A 14 -17.78 -4.40 -5.76
N ALA A 15 -18.08 -5.69 -5.91
CA ALA A 15 -17.08 -6.72 -6.22
C ALA A 15 -16.42 -6.51 -7.60
N ILE A 16 -17.19 -6.13 -8.63
CA ILE A 16 -16.63 -5.81 -9.96
C ILE A 16 -15.78 -4.54 -9.91
N LEU A 17 -16.21 -3.52 -9.18
CA LEU A 17 -15.45 -2.27 -9.00
C LEU A 17 -14.18 -2.53 -8.21
N GLN A 18 -14.24 -3.32 -7.13
CA GLN A 18 -13.07 -3.77 -6.38
C GLN A 18 -12.11 -4.54 -7.29
N SER A 19 -12.59 -5.53 -8.05
CA SER A 19 -11.77 -6.30 -8.98
C SER A 19 -11.09 -5.40 -10.02
N LYS A 20 -11.81 -4.47 -10.66
CA LYS A 20 -11.23 -3.53 -11.63
C LYS A 20 -10.17 -2.61 -11.01
N THR A 21 -10.43 -2.15 -9.79
CA THR A 21 -9.52 -1.28 -9.03
C THR A 21 -8.27 -2.04 -8.59
N GLN A 22 -8.43 -3.28 -8.13
CA GLN A 22 -7.32 -4.18 -7.80
C GLN A 22 -6.47 -4.52 -9.02
N SER A 23 -7.09 -4.79 -10.18
CA SER A 23 -6.36 -5.02 -11.43
C SER A 23 -5.53 -3.81 -11.85
N ARG A 24 -6.01 -2.57 -11.64
CA ARG A 24 -5.22 -1.36 -11.94
C ARG A 24 -3.96 -1.28 -11.09
N VAL A 25 -4.09 -1.50 -9.79
CA VAL A 25 -2.97 -1.53 -8.85
C VAL A 25 -1.98 -2.62 -9.25
N MET A 26 -2.43 -3.81 -9.62
CA MET A 26 -1.56 -4.90 -10.08
C MET A 26 -0.87 -4.59 -11.42
N THR A 27 -1.55 -3.87 -12.31
CA THR A 27 -1.00 -3.53 -13.64
C THR A 27 0.05 -2.41 -13.56
N SER A 28 0.17 -1.68 -12.45
CA SER A 28 1.20 -0.64 -12.30
C SER A 28 2.62 -1.20 -12.36
N GLY A 29 2.81 -2.50 -12.10
CA GLY A 29 4.11 -3.18 -12.14
C GLY A 29 4.98 -2.89 -10.92
N ASP A 30 4.45 -2.17 -9.94
CA ASP A 30 5.15 -1.74 -8.74
C ASP A 30 5.00 -2.72 -7.57
N TRP A 31 4.67 -3.99 -7.86
CA TRP A 31 4.38 -5.02 -6.85
C TRP A 31 5.29 -6.22 -7.03
N LEU A 32 5.85 -6.69 -5.93
CA LEU A 32 6.81 -7.79 -5.87
C LEU A 32 6.24 -8.92 -5.03
N THR A 33 6.41 -10.14 -5.52
CA THR A 33 6.22 -11.34 -4.71
C THR A 33 7.35 -11.48 -3.69
N TRP A 34 7.16 -12.33 -2.67
CA TRP A 34 8.21 -12.61 -1.69
C TRP A 34 9.55 -13.07 -2.32
N PRO A 35 9.58 -14.00 -3.29
CA PRO A 35 10.84 -14.37 -3.95
C PRO A 35 11.54 -13.19 -4.63
N GLU A 36 10.79 -12.30 -5.27
CA GLU A 36 11.36 -11.12 -5.94
C GLU A 36 11.86 -10.08 -4.94
N LEU A 37 11.12 -9.83 -3.87
CA LEU A 37 11.55 -8.98 -2.75
C LEU A 37 12.85 -9.50 -2.13
N ASN A 38 12.91 -10.79 -1.80
CA ASN A 38 14.08 -11.41 -1.20
C ASN A 38 15.32 -11.33 -2.12
N ALA A 39 15.15 -11.50 -3.43
CA ALA A 39 16.24 -11.36 -4.40
C ALA A 39 16.83 -9.94 -4.47
N LEU A 40 16.07 -8.91 -4.11
CA LEU A 40 16.51 -7.52 -4.10
C LEU A 40 17.24 -7.11 -2.80
N LEU A 41 17.32 -7.99 -1.81
CA LEU A 41 17.83 -7.69 -0.47
C LEU A 41 19.09 -8.54 -0.11
N PRO A 42 20.22 -8.38 -0.83
CA PRO A 42 21.40 -9.24 -0.64
C PRO A 42 22.06 -9.11 0.74
N ALA A 43 22.02 -7.93 1.37
CA ALA A 43 22.57 -7.73 2.72
C ALA A 43 21.67 -8.30 3.84
N LEU A 44 20.38 -8.49 3.56
CA LEU A 44 19.46 -9.14 4.48
C LEU A 44 19.72 -10.65 4.43
N ALA A 45 19.79 -11.26 3.24
CA ALA A 45 19.96 -12.71 3.09
C ALA A 45 21.09 -13.35 3.92
N GLU A 46 22.20 -12.65 4.20
CA GLU A 46 23.30 -13.14 5.04
C GLU A 46 23.05 -13.07 6.56
N GLN A 47 22.19 -12.15 7.05
CA GLN A 47 21.84 -12.05 8.49
C GLN A 47 20.61 -12.88 8.88
N LEU A 48 19.90 -13.47 7.90
CA LEU A 48 18.51 -13.92 8.02
C LEU A 48 18.29 -15.44 7.99
N SER A 49 19.27 -16.23 8.42
CA SER A 49 19.24 -17.70 8.41
C SER A 49 18.06 -18.36 9.16
N ASP A 50 17.11 -17.62 9.75
CA ASP A 50 16.05 -18.14 10.62
C ASP A 50 14.59 -17.91 10.13
N GLY A 51 14.41 -17.67 8.82
CA GLY A 51 13.28 -18.25 8.08
C GLY A 51 11.82 -17.82 8.35
N ALA A 52 11.53 -16.76 9.11
CA ALA A 52 10.14 -16.31 9.30
C ALA A 52 9.84 -14.95 8.60
N PRO A 53 9.03 -14.92 7.52
CA PRO A 53 8.61 -13.68 6.84
C PRO A 53 7.97 -12.67 7.79
N ASP A 54 7.12 -13.14 8.69
CA ASP A 54 6.26 -12.33 9.58
C ASP A 54 7.03 -11.34 10.46
N ARG A 55 8.28 -11.62 10.84
CA ARG A 55 9.06 -10.73 11.72
C ARG A 55 9.71 -9.54 10.99
N TYR A 56 9.83 -9.58 9.66
CA TYR A 56 10.56 -8.56 8.89
C TYR A 56 9.66 -7.47 8.30
N VAL A 57 8.40 -7.80 8.06
CA VAL A 57 7.42 -6.93 7.39
C VAL A 57 6.49 -6.21 8.35
N ASP A 58 6.40 -6.64 9.61
CA ASP A 58 5.41 -6.07 10.54
C ASP A 58 5.70 -4.59 10.81
N GLY A 59 4.85 -3.72 10.26
CA GLY A 59 5.01 -2.27 10.23
C GLY A 59 6.09 -1.74 9.27
N ALA A 60 7.03 -2.56 8.79
CA ALA A 60 8.15 -2.15 7.95
C ALA A 60 7.76 -1.88 6.49
N ILE A 61 6.96 -2.78 5.93
CA ILE A 61 6.42 -2.71 4.56
C ILE A 61 5.01 -3.32 4.65
N PHE A 62 4.02 -2.68 4.05
CA PHE A 62 2.69 -3.27 3.98
C PHE A 62 2.58 -4.25 2.81
N SER A 63 1.66 -5.19 2.90
CA SER A 63 1.37 -6.14 1.82
C SER A 63 -0.07 -6.06 1.35
N ILE A 64 -0.32 -6.59 0.15
CA ILE A 64 -1.65 -6.85 -0.36
C ILE A 64 -1.77 -8.30 -0.79
N ASN A 65 -2.87 -8.94 -0.43
CA ASN A 65 -3.21 -10.27 -0.93
C ASN A 65 -4.04 -10.14 -2.21
N TYR A 66 -3.56 -10.74 -3.29
CA TYR A 66 -4.24 -10.79 -4.58
C TYR A 66 -4.18 -12.22 -5.13
N GLU A 67 -5.35 -12.80 -5.39
CA GLU A 67 -5.49 -14.17 -5.90
C GLU A 67 -4.73 -15.23 -5.06
N GLY A 68 -4.63 -15.01 -3.74
CA GLY A 68 -3.94 -15.92 -2.82
C GLY A 68 -2.42 -15.73 -2.75
N VAL A 69 -1.87 -14.79 -3.52
CA VAL A 69 -0.46 -14.42 -3.49
C VAL A 69 -0.29 -13.10 -2.73
N GLU A 70 0.73 -13.03 -1.89
CA GLU A 70 1.10 -11.82 -1.18
C GLU A 70 2.08 -10.98 -2.01
N TYR A 71 1.77 -9.69 -2.13
CA TYR A 71 2.54 -8.72 -2.88
C TYR A 71 2.99 -7.55 -2.02
N PHE A 72 4.20 -7.07 -2.28
CA PHE A 72 4.86 -5.98 -1.57
C PHE A 72 5.19 -4.83 -2.53
N PRO A 73 5.05 -3.57 -2.11
CA PRO A 73 5.34 -2.43 -2.96
C PRO A 73 6.84 -2.30 -3.25
N ARG A 74 7.21 -2.24 -4.53
CA ARG A 74 8.58 -2.06 -5.01
C ARG A 74 9.17 -0.71 -4.58
N TYR A 75 8.35 0.34 -4.55
CA TYR A 75 8.75 1.68 -4.11
C TYR A 75 9.13 1.75 -2.62
N ALA A 76 8.84 0.71 -1.82
CA ALA A 76 9.34 0.60 -0.45
C ALA A 76 10.83 0.22 -0.35
N ILE A 77 11.46 -0.15 -1.47
CA ILE A 77 12.81 -0.73 -1.53
C ILE A 77 13.78 0.17 -2.33
N GLU A 78 13.29 1.28 -2.89
CA GLU A 78 14.03 2.02 -3.93
C GLU A 78 15.31 2.71 -3.39
N ALA A 79 15.39 2.98 -2.09
CA ALA A 79 16.68 3.21 -1.45
C ALA A 79 17.32 1.83 -1.22
N ARG A 80 18.47 1.55 -1.84
CA ARG A 80 19.27 0.29 -1.82
C ARG A 80 19.60 -0.29 -0.43
N THR A 81 19.03 0.27 0.62
CA THR A 81 18.97 -0.24 1.97
C THR A 81 17.54 -0.08 2.47
N LEU A 82 16.95 -1.15 3.00
CA LEU A 82 15.71 -1.04 3.78
C LEU A 82 15.82 0.03 4.87
N ALA A 83 17.01 0.33 5.40
CA ALA A 83 17.21 1.26 6.51
C ALA A 83 16.70 2.71 6.28
N VAL A 84 16.90 3.30 5.10
CA VAL A 84 16.47 4.70 4.81
C VAL A 84 15.03 4.74 4.31
N ALA A 85 14.64 3.81 3.44
CA ALA A 85 13.25 3.69 2.97
C ALA A 85 12.31 3.27 4.12
N ALA A 86 12.78 2.44 5.05
CA ALA A 86 12.07 2.04 6.26
C ALA A 86 11.61 3.26 7.05
N GLN A 87 12.47 4.23 7.36
CA GLN A 87 12.05 5.30 8.25
C GLN A 87 10.98 6.22 7.64
N GLY A 88 11.03 6.46 6.33
CA GLY A 88 10.00 7.23 5.63
C GLY A 88 8.70 6.45 5.51
N ILE A 89 8.75 5.28 4.88
CA ILE A 89 7.55 4.51 4.57
C ILE A 89 6.88 3.94 5.81
N GLN A 90 7.63 3.54 6.84
CA GLN A 90 7.07 3.08 8.12
C GLN A 90 6.26 4.19 8.79
N ARG A 91 6.74 5.43 8.74
CA ARG A 91 5.99 6.57 9.30
C ARG A 91 4.69 6.80 8.55
N VAL A 92 4.68 6.64 7.24
CA VAL A 92 3.47 6.73 6.42
C VAL A 92 2.50 5.57 6.75
N ILE A 93 3.01 4.33 6.78
CA ILE A 93 2.22 3.13 7.12
C ILE A 93 1.62 3.28 8.51
N ALA A 94 2.39 3.72 9.51
CA ALA A 94 1.92 3.89 10.88
C ALA A 94 0.76 4.90 11.00
N VAL A 95 0.69 5.89 10.10
CA VAL A 95 -0.44 6.81 10.01
C VAL A 95 -1.63 6.13 9.31
N LEU A 96 -1.41 5.60 8.10
CA LEU A 96 -2.49 5.11 7.26
C LEU A 96 -3.16 3.84 7.80
N VAL A 97 -2.40 2.92 8.41
CA VAL A 97 -2.90 1.65 8.93
C VAL A 97 -3.97 1.82 10.01
N THR A 98 -4.05 3.01 10.62
CA THR A 98 -5.09 3.34 11.61
C THR A 98 -6.50 3.34 11.01
N ARG A 99 -6.65 3.54 9.69
CA ARG A 99 -7.96 3.55 9.00
C ARG A 99 -7.98 2.85 7.63
N MET A 100 -6.83 2.47 7.09
CA MET A 100 -6.71 1.88 5.76
C MET A 100 -6.15 0.46 5.82
N SER A 101 -6.77 -0.42 5.03
CA SER A 101 -6.19 -1.74 4.74
C SER A 101 -5.00 -1.63 3.80
N GLY A 102 -4.25 -2.72 3.60
CA GLY A 102 -3.20 -2.78 2.57
C GLY A 102 -3.69 -2.34 1.18
N TRP A 103 -4.90 -2.77 0.79
CA TRP A 103 -5.52 -2.33 -0.47
C TRP A 103 -5.87 -0.84 -0.49
N GLY A 104 -6.34 -0.29 0.65
CA GLY A 104 -6.58 1.15 0.76
C GLY A 104 -5.29 1.96 0.63
N MET A 105 -4.22 1.52 1.31
CA MET A 105 -2.90 2.11 1.20
C MET A 105 -2.36 2.03 -0.24
N ALA A 106 -2.46 0.86 -0.88
CA ALA A 106 -2.06 0.68 -2.28
C ALA A 106 -2.74 1.69 -3.21
N LEU A 107 -4.05 1.91 -3.05
CA LEU A 107 -4.80 2.87 -3.84
C LEU A 107 -4.40 4.31 -3.54
N TRP A 108 -4.16 4.64 -2.29
CA TRP A 108 -3.70 5.96 -1.89
C TRP A 108 -2.36 6.31 -2.52
N PHE A 109 -1.40 5.37 -2.50
CA PHE A 109 -0.09 5.55 -3.14
C PHE A 109 -0.16 5.68 -4.67
N GLU A 110 -1.18 5.10 -5.30
CA GLU A 110 -1.45 5.16 -6.75
C GLU A 110 -2.32 6.38 -7.15
N SER A 111 -2.78 7.17 -6.18
CA SER A 111 -3.68 8.30 -6.43
C SER A 111 -2.95 9.63 -6.41
N SER A 112 -3.37 10.54 -7.28
CA SER A 112 -2.91 11.94 -7.24
C SER A 112 -3.29 12.57 -5.89
N ASN A 113 -2.30 13.10 -5.19
CA ASN A 113 -2.48 13.68 -3.86
C ASN A 113 -2.36 15.21 -3.92
N SER A 114 -3.41 15.93 -3.52
CA SER A 114 -3.46 17.40 -3.56
C SER A 114 -2.41 18.06 -2.67
N TYR A 115 -2.10 17.46 -1.51
CA TYR A 115 -1.09 17.95 -0.57
C TYR A 115 0.34 17.76 -1.11
N LEU A 116 0.51 16.89 -2.10
CA LEU A 116 1.77 16.69 -2.84
C LEU A 116 1.77 17.43 -4.20
N GLY A 117 0.89 18.41 -4.38
CA GLY A 117 0.79 19.18 -5.63
C GLY A 117 0.27 18.35 -6.81
N GLY A 118 -0.55 17.34 -6.55
CA GLY A 118 -1.11 16.43 -7.56
C GLY A 118 -0.18 15.27 -7.95
N LYS A 119 0.99 15.13 -7.32
CA LYS A 119 1.88 13.99 -7.53
C LYS A 119 1.35 12.73 -6.84
N LEU A 120 1.80 11.57 -7.29
CA LEU A 120 1.51 10.32 -6.62
C LEU A 120 2.45 10.16 -5.42
N PRO A 121 1.96 9.75 -4.24
CA PRO A 121 2.81 9.51 -3.08
C PRO A 121 3.97 8.54 -3.35
N LYS A 122 3.76 7.53 -4.20
CA LYS A 122 4.81 6.56 -4.57
C LYS A 122 5.97 7.19 -5.35
N ASP A 123 5.73 8.27 -6.07
CA ASP A 123 6.77 8.99 -6.83
C ASP A 123 7.56 9.98 -5.95
N VAL A 124 7.02 10.33 -4.77
CA VAL A 124 7.61 11.34 -3.88
C VAL A 124 8.36 10.70 -2.71
N ILE A 125 7.89 9.55 -2.20
CA ILE A 125 8.36 8.90 -0.97
C ILE A 125 9.87 8.70 -0.89
N SER A 126 10.52 8.40 -2.02
CA SER A 126 11.97 8.21 -2.10
C SER A 126 12.77 9.51 -1.94
N SER A 127 12.20 10.64 -2.34
CA SER A 127 12.87 11.94 -2.39
C SER A 127 12.53 12.86 -1.21
N ASP A 128 11.30 12.78 -0.72
CA ASP A 128 10.79 13.63 0.35
C ASP A 128 9.73 12.87 1.17
N PRO A 129 10.16 11.97 2.08
CA PRO A 129 9.24 11.18 2.87
C PRO A 129 8.45 12.01 3.88
N ASP A 130 8.96 13.17 4.31
CA ASP A 130 8.28 13.99 5.32
C ASP A 130 7.02 14.66 4.75
N SER A 131 7.05 15.14 3.50
CA SER A 131 5.82 15.65 2.86
C SER A 131 4.78 14.54 2.65
N VAL A 132 5.19 13.31 2.35
CA VAL A 132 4.28 12.18 2.22
C VAL A 132 3.65 11.81 3.58
N VAL A 133 4.40 11.90 4.68
CA VAL A 133 3.84 11.70 6.04
C VAL A 133 2.81 12.77 6.38
N ILE A 134 3.05 14.04 6.01
CA ILE A 134 2.08 15.11 6.22
C ILE A 134 0.80 14.83 5.41
N ALA A 135 0.94 14.49 4.12
CA ALA A 135 -0.19 14.15 3.27
C ALA A 135 -1.00 12.94 3.82
N ALA A 136 -0.33 11.96 4.40
CA ALA A 136 -0.99 10.81 5.03
C ALA A 136 -1.79 11.21 6.29
N ARG A 137 -1.28 12.15 7.10
CA ARG A 137 -2.01 12.66 8.28
C ARG A 137 -3.27 13.39 7.88
N GLU A 138 -3.15 14.28 6.89
CA GLU A 138 -4.27 15.03 6.34
C GLU A 138 -5.36 14.13 5.75
N GLU A 139 -4.98 13.03 5.09
CA GLU A 139 -5.94 12.01 4.62
C GLU A 139 -6.75 11.43 5.79
N ILE A 140 -6.07 11.01 6.86
CA ILE A 140 -6.71 10.39 8.03
C ILE A 140 -7.57 11.40 8.81
N ASP A 141 -7.09 12.63 8.97
CA ASP A 141 -7.79 13.69 9.69
C ASP A 141 -8.99 14.22 8.87
N GLY A 142 -8.81 14.41 7.56
CA GLY A 142 -9.86 14.85 6.63
C GLY A 142 -11.02 13.87 6.50
N VAL A 143 -10.75 12.56 6.56
CA VAL A 143 -11.81 11.52 6.62
C VAL A 143 -12.66 11.64 7.92
N SER A 144 -12.15 12.28 8.98
CA SER A 144 -12.90 12.49 10.22
C SER A 144 -13.92 13.63 10.16
N HIS A 145 -13.80 14.53 9.18
CA HIS A 145 -14.61 15.74 9.07
C HIS A 145 -15.68 15.67 7.95
N GLY A 146 -15.92 14.48 7.40
CA GLY A 146 -16.91 14.22 6.35
C GLY A 146 -18.26 13.74 6.86
#